data_AF-A0A5C5PZA1-F1
#
_entry.id   AF-A0A5C5PZA1-F1
#
_cell.length_a   1.000
_cell.length_b   1.000
_cell.length_c   1.000
_cell.angle_alpha   90.00
_cell.angle_beta   90.00
_cell.angle_gamma   90.00
#
_symmetry.space_group_name_H-M   'P 1'
#
loop_
_entity.id
_entity.type
_entity.pdbx_description
1 polymer ?
#
loop_
_entity_poly.entity_id
_entity_poly.type
_entity_poly.pdbx_seq_one_letter_code
_entity_poly.pdbx_strand_id
1 'polypeptide(L)' 'MSMHEAAVLVEKYSLAEANAAIQEDWKLLAVVPGDDAVIYILGKPAPEPEMAKNINIRFT' A
#
# COMPACT_ATOMS: atom_id res chain seq x y z
N MET A 1 -13.50 -4.21 -8.68
CA MET A 1 -12.10 -3.87 -8.38
C MET A 1 -11.82 -4.34 -6.96
N SER A 2 -10.97 -5.37 -6.79
CA SER A 2 -10.75 -6.03 -5.49
C SER A 2 -9.54 -5.42 -4.78
N MET A 3 -9.78 -4.69 -3.69
CA MET A 3 -8.76 -4.08 -2.82
C MET A 3 -8.13 -5.11 -1.88
N HIS A 4 -7.47 -6.15 -2.41
CA HIS A 4 -7.08 -7.33 -1.62
C HIS A 4 -5.68 -7.29 -0.98
N GLU A 5 -4.93 -6.18 -1.01
CA GLU A 5 -3.51 -6.18 -0.60
C GLU A 5 -3.05 -4.96 0.22
N ALA A 6 -3.93 -4.37 1.03
CA ALA A 6 -3.53 -3.34 1.99
C ALA A 6 -4.10 -3.65 3.38
N ALA A 7 -3.23 -3.93 4.35
CA ALA A 7 -3.65 -4.16 5.74
C ALA A 7 -3.97 -2.87 6.48
N VAL A 8 -3.32 -1.77 6.06
CA VAL A 8 -3.51 -0.42 6.59
C VAL A 8 -3.52 0.53 5.42
N LEU A 9 -4.52 1.40 5.36
CA LEU A 9 -4.65 2.47 4.37
C LEU A 9 -4.48 3.82 5.07
N VAL A 10 -3.74 4.73 4.45
CA VAL A 10 -3.66 6.13 4.89
C VAL A 10 -3.84 7.05 3.70
N GLU A 11 -4.65 8.09 3.91
CA GLU A 11 -4.90 9.13 2.92
C GLU A 11 -3.98 10.31 3.21
N LYS A 12 -3.24 10.76 2.19
CA LYS A 12 -2.38 11.94 2.28
C LYS A 12 -2.84 12.97 1.26
N TYR A 13 -2.90 14.22 1.69
CA TYR A 13 -3.38 15.33 0.86
C TYR A 13 -2.23 16.15 0.26
N SER A 14 -0.99 15.83 0.66
CA SER A 14 0.23 16.52 0.23
C SER A 14 1.20 15.55 -0.43
N LEU A 15 1.78 15.95 -1.57
CA LEU A 15 2.82 15.18 -2.26
C LEU A 15 4.04 14.90 -1.37
N ALA A 16 4.44 15.88 -0.55
CA ALA A 16 5.57 15.76 0.36
C ALA A 16 5.32 14.68 1.44
N GLU A 17 4.12 14.64 2.01
CA GLU A 17 3.74 13.61 2.99
C GLU A 17 3.61 12.23 2.34
N ALA A 18 3.09 12.17 1.11
CA ALA A 18 2.98 10.93 0.37
C ALA A 18 4.37 10.34 0.08
N ASN A 19 5.31 11.18 -0.37
CA ASN A 19 6.69 10.78 -0.64
C ASN A 19 7.44 10.36 0.63
N ALA A 20 7.25 11.07 1.75
CA ALA A 20 7.85 10.69 3.02
C ALA A 20 7.36 9.29 3.46
N ALA A 21 6.06 9.03 3.38
CA ALA A 21 5.52 7.72 3.69
C ALA A 21 6.04 6.63 2.74
N ILE A 22 6.20 6.93 1.44
CA ILE A 22 6.79 5.97 0.49
C ILE A 22 8.23 5.58 0.90
N GLN A 23 9.00 6.51 1.45
CA GLN A 23 10.34 6.21 1.99
C GLN A 23 10.31 5.33 3.25
N GLU A 24 9.21 5.34 3.99
CA GLU A 24 8.98 4.54 5.20
C GLU A 24 8.28 3.18 4.92
N ASP A 25 8.50 2.63 3.72
CA ASP A 25 7.96 1.34 3.25
C ASP A 25 6.45 1.33 2.98
N TRP A 26 5.82 2.50 2.79
CA TRP A 26 4.44 2.55 2.29
C TRP A 26 4.42 2.46 0.76
N LYS A 27 3.42 1.76 0.20
CA LYS A 27 3.21 1.70 -1.25
C LYS A 27 2.06 2.61 -1.66
N LEU A 28 2.26 3.38 -2.74
CA LEU A 28 1.19 4.15 -3.36
C LEU A 28 0.25 3.19 -4.09
N LEU A 29 -1.02 3.20 -3.68
CA LEU A 29 -2.05 2.31 -4.22
C LEU A 29 -2.96 3.02 -5.21
N ALA A 30 -3.32 4.26 -4.91
CA ALA A 30 -4.16 5.06 -5.79
C ALA A 30 -3.88 6.55 -5.60
N VAL A 31 -4.19 7.32 -6.64
CA VAL A 31 -4.23 8.77 -6.62
C VAL A 31 -5.62 9.17 -7.08
N VAL A 32 -6.36 9.84 -6.20
CA VAL A 32 -7.75 10.25 -6.46
C VAL A 32 -7.78 11.77 -6.60
N PRO A 33 -8.31 12.30 -7.71
CA PRO A 33 -8.55 13.73 -7.83
C PRO A 33 -9.78 14.12 -6.99
N GLY A 34 -9.61 15.03 -6.04
CA GLY A 34 -10.70 15.75 -5.38
C GLY A 34 -10.89 17.15 -5.99
N ASP A 35 -12.01 17.80 -5.69
CA ASP A 35 -12.40 19.10 -6.24
C ASP A 35 -11.32 20.20 -6.11
N ASP A 36 -10.57 20.22 -5.00
CA ASP A 36 -9.51 21.22 -4.72
C ASP A 36 -8.13 20.61 -4.41
N ALA A 37 -8.04 19.28 -4.32
CA ALA A 37 -6.81 18.61 -3.89
C ALA A 37 -6.67 17.20 -4.46
N VAL A 38 -5.43 16.72 -4.56
CA VAL A 38 -5.11 15.34 -4.94
C VAL A 38 -4.95 14.51 -3.66
N ILE A 39 -5.69 13.41 -3.58
CA ILE A 39 -5.64 12.46 -2.46
C ILE A 39 -4.76 11.28 -2.86
N TYR A 40 -3.67 11.07 -2.13
CA TYR A 40 -2.77 9.93 -2.28
C TYR A 40 -3.18 8.85 -1.30
N ILE A 41 -3.64 7.71 -1.82
CA ILE A 41 -3.96 6.52 -1.04
C ILE A 41 -2.71 5.66 -0.96
N LEU A 42 -2.15 5.56 0.24
CA LEU A 42 -1.01 4.71 0.54
C LEU A 42 -1.48 3.50 1.32
N GLY A 43 -0.83 2.36 1.11
CA GLY A 43 -1.04 1.20 1.96
C GLY A 43 0.24 0.49 2.30
N LYS A 44 0.24 -0.14 3.48
CA LYS A 44 1.26 -1.11 3.85
C LYS A 44 0.77 -2.51 3.52
N PRO A 45 1.62 -3.35 2.91
CA PRO A 45 1.29 -4.75 2.76
C PRO A 45 1.05 -5.34 4.14
N ALA A 46 0.13 -6.31 4.23
CA ALA A 46 0.00 -7.11 5.44
C ALA A 46 1.39 -7.72 5.74
N PRO A 47 1.84 -7.74 7.01
CA PRO A 47 3.01 -8.55 7.35
C PRO A 47 2.72 -9.97 6.83
N GLU A 48 3.65 -10.53 6.04
CA GLU A 48 3.47 -11.86 5.48
C GLU A 48 3.06 -12.82 6.60
N PRO A 49 1.94 -13.56 6.46
CA PRO A 49 1.58 -14.54 7.46
C PRO A 49 2.75 -15.51 7.58
N GLU A 50 3.23 -15.80 8.80
CA GLU A 50 4.35 -16.73 9.02
C GLU A 50 4.15 -18.09 8.33
N MET A 51 2.90 -18.44 8.00
CA MET A 51 2.53 -19.61 7.20
C MET A 51 3.12 -19.62 5.77
N ALA A 52 3.40 -18.46 5.15
CA ALA A 52 3.95 -18.36 3.79
C ALA A 52 5.45 -18.73 3.73
N LYS A 53 6.21 -18.53 4.82
CA LYS A 53 7.64 -18.85 4.88
C LYS A 53 7.95 -20.35 4.74
N ASN A 54 6.98 -21.22 5.00
CA ASN A 54 7.16 -22.68 4.96
C ASN A 54 6.66 -23.36 3.66
N ILE A 55 6.11 -22.62 2.69
CA ILE A 55 5.58 -23.25 1.48
C ILE A 55 6.64 -23.29 0.37
N ASN A 56 7.52 -24.28 0.43
CA ASN A 56 8.44 -24.62 -0.67
C ASN A 56 7.68 -25.39 -1.77
N ILE A 57 6.88 -24.70 -2.59
CA ILE A 57 6.21 -25.32 -3.75
C ILE A 57 7.23 -25.46 -4.89
N ARG A 58 7.75 -26.68 -5.09
CA ARG A 58 8.47 -27.04 -6.32
C ARG A 58 7.44 -27.57 -7.30
N PHE A 59 7.15 -26.80 -8.35
CA PHE A 59 6.43 -27.34 -9.51
C PHE A 59 7.40 -28.22 -10.28
N THR A 60 7.15 -29.53 -10.32
CA THR A 60 7.86 -30.48 -11.20
C THR A 60 7.08 -30.71 -12.48
#